data_AF-A0AA41X5I8-F1
#
_entry.id   AF-A0AA41X5I8-F1
#
_cell.length_a   1.000
_cell.length_b   1.000
_cell.length_c   1.000
_cell.angle_alpha   90.00
_cell.angle_beta   90.00
_cell.angle_gamma   90.00
#
_symmetry.space_group_name_H-M   'P 1'
#
loop_
_entity.id
_entity.type
_entity.pdbx_description
1 polymer ?
#
loop_
_entity_poly.entity_id
_entity_poly.type
_entity_poly.pdbx_seq_one_letter_code
_entity_poly.pdbx_strand_id
1 'polypeptide(L)'
;LNAWFPSGIPQPAQTWGSGDPGVINPLEGSTRSTAWSVLESGDVFETVSAAYLMANIDTEIAGLPITGNVGVRYVKSKQSSTTLQRA
;
A
#
# COMPACT_ATOMS: atom_id res chain seq x y z
N LEU A 1 24.29 -27.69 -15.68
CA LEU A 1 24.57 -26.58 -14.74
C LEU A 1 26.03 -26.61 -14.24
N ASN A 2 26.55 -27.76 -13.78
CA ASN A 2 27.94 -27.89 -13.32
C ASN A 2 29.02 -27.52 -14.35
N ALA A 3 28.75 -27.70 -15.65
CA ALA A 3 29.67 -27.28 -16.72
C ALA A 3 29.87 -25.75 -16.80
N TRP A 4 28.94 -24.96 -16.25
CA TRP A 4 28.99 -23.50 -16.28
C TRP A 4 29.60 -22.88 -15.02
N PHE A 5 29.60 -23.64 -13.92
CA PHE A 5 30.17 -23.24 -12.63
C PHE A 5 31.09 -24.34 -12.11
N PRO A 6 32.28 -24.52 -12.73
CA PRO A 6 33.19 -25.63 -12.42
C PRO A 6 33.74 -25.58 -10.98
N SER A 7 33.72 -24.42 -10.33
CA SER A 7 34.09 -24.25 -8.91
C SER A 7 32.90 -24.32 -7.95
N GLY A 8 31.75 -24.83 -8.40
CA GLY A 8 30.50 -24.89 -7.64
C GLY A 8 29.52 -23.77 -7.99
N ILE A 9 28.22 -24.06 -7.88
CA ILE A 9 27.16 -23.08 -8.13
C ILE A 9 27.26 -21.90 -7.14
N PRO A 10 27.47 -20.65 -7.61
CA PRO A 10 27.51 -19.50 -6.73
C PRO A 10 26.21 -19.44 -5.92
N GLN A 11 26.34 -19.41 -4.59
CA GLN A 11 25.21 -19.15 -3.73
C GLN A 11 24.90 -17.64 -3.79
N PRO A 12 23.64 -17.24 -3.95
CA PRO A 12 23.28 -15.83 -3.88
C PRO A 12 23.67 -15.29 -2.50
N ALA A 13 24.60 -14.33 -2.47
CA ALA A 13 24.95 -13.61 -1.26
C ALA A 13 23.86 -12.58 -0.96
N GLN A 14 23.35 -12.57 0.27
CA GLN A 14 22.45 -11.52 0.74
C GLN A 14 23.27 -10.23 0.93
N THR A 15 23.00 -9.22 0.10
CA THR A 15 23.76 -7.95 0.08
C THR A 15 23.02 -6.78 0.73
N TRP A 16 21.87 -7.03 1.34
CA TRP A 16 21.01 -6.01 1.94
C TRP A 16 20.96 -6.18 3.46
N GLY A 17 21.13 -5.08 4.20
CA GLY A 17 21.30 -5.09 5.66
C GLY A 17 22.70 -4.61 6.05
N SER A 18 22.80 -3.69 7.01
CA SER A 18 24.07 -2.99 7.29
C SER A 18 25.12 -3.82 8.05
N GLY A 19 24.81 -5.07 8.39
CA GLY A 19 25.69 -5.99 9.13
C GLY A 19 25.99 -7.31 8.42
N ASP A 20 25.53 -7.50 7.18
CA ASP A 20 25.76 -8.75 6.44
C ASP A 20 27.19 -8.82 5.86
N PRO A 21 27.85 -10.01 5.89
CA PRO A 21 29.18 -10.18 5.31
C PRO A 21 29.18 -9.86 3.81
N GLY A 22 29.94 -8.84 3.39
CA GLY A 22 30.12 -8.48 1.97
C GLY A 22 29.52 -7.14 1.54
N VAL A 23 28.95 -6.34 2.46
CA VAL A 23 28.54 -4.96 2.16
C VAL A 23 29.75 -4.02 2.03
N ILE A 24 29.74 -3.14 1.01
CA ILE A 24 30.90 -2.29 0.66
C ILE A 24 31.13 -1.16 1.69
N ASN A 25 30.14 -0.79 2.50
CA ASN A 25 30.24 0.20 3.59
C ASN A 25 29.31 -0.21 4.76
N PRO A 26 29.70 -1.16 5.63
CA PRO A 26 28.91 -1.51 6.81
C PRO A 26 28.87 -0.34 7.80
N LEU A 27 27.75 -0.17 8.51
CA LEU A 27 27.69 0.79 9.62
C LEU A 27 28.52 0.21 10.78
N GLU A 28 29.50 0.96 11.28
CA GLU A 28 30.39 0.52 12.36
C GLU A 28 29.56 0.10 13.60
N GLY A 29 29.76 -1.12 14.09
CA GLY A 29 28.97 -1.71 15.18
C GLY A 29 27.61 -2.31 14.77
N SER A 30 27.32 -2.44 13.48
CA SER A 30 26.05 -2.99 13.00
C SER A 30 25.94 -4.51 13.09
N THR A 31 25.00 -5.00 13.89
CA THR A 31 24.54 -6.39 13.99
C THR A 31 23.12 -6.57 13.39
N ARG A 32 22.75 -5.71 12.43
CA ARG A 32 21.36 -5.25 12.22
C ARG A 32 20.29 -6.36 12.19
N SER A 33 19.52 -6.43 13.27
CA SER A 33 18.20 -7.06 13.29
C SER A 33 17.23 -6.25 12.44
N THR A 34 16.76 -6.80 11.31
CA THR A 34 15.64 -6.28 10.52
C THR A 34 14.29 -6.66 11.12
N ALA A 35 14.28 -7.38 12.26
CA ALA A 35 13.05 -7.79 12.92
C ALA A 35 12.18 -6.57 13.26
N TRP A 36 12.74 -5.39 13.52
CA TRP A 36 11.96 -4.20 13.83
C TRP A 36 10.92 -3.85 12.75
N SER A 37 11.22 -3.99 11.45
CA SER A 37 10.27 -3.65 10.39
C SER A 37 9.17 -4.69 10.22
N VAL A 38 9.43 -5.94 10.66
CA VAL A 38 8.43 -7.02 10.70
C VAL A 38 7.59 -6.93 11.96
N LEU A 39 8.22 -6.64 13.10
CA LEU A 39 7.56 -6.47 14.39
C LEU A 39 6.64 -5.25 14.34
N GLU A 40 7.13 -4.08 13.88
CA GLU A 40 6.36 -2.83 13.75
C GLU A 40 5.43 -2.79 12.52
N SER A 41 5.24 -3.91 11.81
CA SER A 41 4.33 -3.97 10.68
C SER A 41 2.89 -3.88 11.17
N GLY A 42 2.26 -2.72 10.97
CA GLY A 42 0.83 -2.51 11.17
C GLY A 42 0.03 -2.80 9.90
N ASP A 43 -1.15 -3.40 10.07
CA ASP A 43 -2.14 -3.58 9.02
C ASP A 43 -3.01 -2.33 8.90
N VAL A 44 -3.41 -1.98 7.67
CA VAL A 44 -4.31 -0.87 7.39
C VAL A 44 -5.64 -1.41 6.88
N PHE A 45 -6.72 -1.00 7.53
CA PHE A 45 -8.09 -1.40 7.20
C PHE A 45 -8.88 -0.20 6.70
N GLU A 46 -9.60 -0.37 5.61
CA GLU A 46 -10.47 0.64 5.04
C GLU A 46 -11.85 0.07 4.75
N THR A 47 -12.88 0.84 5.05
CA THR A 47 -14.26 0.54 4.66
C THR A 47 -14.87 1.75 3.98
N VAL A 48 -15.33 1.56 2.75
CA VAL A 48 -15.99 2.58 1.95
C VAL A 48 -17.45 2.19 1.75
N SER A 49 -18.35 3.10 2.08
CA SER A 49 -19.79 2.98 1.83
C SER A 49 -20.26 4.16 0.99
N ALA A 50 -21.09 3.89 0.00
CA ALA A 50 -21.61 4.93 -0.89
C ALA A 50 -23.08 4.70 -1.22
N ALA A 51 -23.80 5.80 -1.39
CA ALA A 51 -25.19 5.80 -1.86
C ALA A 51 -25.34 6.85 -2.97
N TYR A 52 -26.22 6.55 -3.92
CA TYR A 52 -26.44 7.38 -5.09
C TYR A 52 -27.93 7.53 -5.37
N LEU A 53 -28.36 8.77 -5.61
CA LEU A 53 -29.71 9.12 -5.99
C LEU A 53 -29.64 10.01 -7.24
N MET A 54 -30.43 9.68 -8.27
CA MET A 54 -30.52 10.44 -9.51
C MET A 54 -31.98 10.64 -9.89
N ALA A 55 -32.29 11.83 -10.38
CA ALA A 55 -33.54 12.17 -11.02
C ALA A 55 -33.27 12.73 -12.41
N ASN A 56 -34.17 12.40 -13.34
CA ASN A 56 -34.20 12.99 -14.67
C ASN A 56 -35.15 14.20 -14.63
N ILE A 57 -34.72 15.27 -15.26
CA ILE A 57 -35.47 16.52 -15.43
C ILE A 57 -35.95 16.54 -16.88
N ASP A 58 -37.26 16.68 -17.02
CA ASP A 58 -37.94 16.96 -18.28
C ASP A 58 -39.08 17.94 -17.97
N THR A 59 -38.84 19.23 -18.19
CA THR A 59 -39.77 20.30 -17.81
C THR A 59 -39.63 21.50 -18.72
N GLU A 60 -40.58 22.44 -18.63
CA GLU A 60 -40.59 23.69 -19.39
C GLU A 60 -40.60 24.88 -18.44
N ILE A 61 -39.68 25.84 -18.64
CA ILE A 61 -39.61 27.07 -17.85
C ILE A 61 -39.62 28.27 -18.81
N ALA A 62 -40.62 29.15 -18.68
CA ALA A 62 -40.79 30.35 -19.51
C ALA A 62 -40.78 30.08 -21.05
N GLY A 63 -41.34 28.96 -21.48
CA GLY A 63 -41.41 28.59 -22.91
C GLY A 63 -40.20 27.82 -23.44
N LEU A 64 -39.19 27.56 -22.59
CA LEU A 64 -37.96 26.86 -22.97
C LEU A 64 -37.96 25.44 -22.38
N PRO A 65 -37.73 24.40 -23.21
CA PRO A 65 -37.59 23.04 -22.74
C PRO A 65 -36.25 22.89 -22.01
N ILE A 66 -36.31 22.46 -20.75
CA ILE A 66 -35.14 22.20 -19.90
C ILE A 66 -35.10 20.70 -19.62
N THR A 67 -34.04 20.05 -20.11
CA THR A 67 -33.80 18.63 -19.90
C THR A 67 -32.43 18.39 -19.29
N GLY A 68 -32.28 17.32 -18.52
CA GLY A 68 -31.00 16.93 -17.93
C GLY A 68 -31.16 16.02 -16.74
N ASN A 69 -30.05 15.62 -16.14
CA ASN A 69 -30.07 14.74 -14.97
C ASN A 69 -29.46 15.48 -13.78
N VAL A 70 -30.06 15.32 -12.61
CA VAL A 70 -29.51 15.81 -11.34
C VAL A 70 -29.40 14.64 -10.38
N GLY A 71 -28.29 14.59 -9.64
CA GLY A 71 -28.09 13.52 -8.68
C GLY A 71 -27.20 13.94 -7.53
N VAL A 72 -27.28 13.18 -6.45
CA VAL A 72 -26.48 13.36 -5.24
C VAL A 72 -25.79 12.03 -4.93
N ARG A 73 -24.49 12.11 -4.60
CA ARG A 73 -23.69 10.98 -4.15
C ARG A 73 -23.18 11.24 -2.75
N TYR A 74 -23.50 10.33 -1.83
CA TYR A 74 -22.92 10.32 -0.49
C TYR A 74 -21.83 9.24 -0.43
N VAL A 75 -20.64 9.61 0.04
CA VAL A 75 -19.52 8.68 0.24
C VAL A 75 -19.01 8.85 1.66
N LYS A 76 -18.88 7.73 2.36
CA LYS A 76 -18.32 7.68 3.70
C LYS A 76 -17.25 6.60 3.75
N SER A 77 -16.03 7.02 4.11
CA SER A 77 -14.90 6.12 4.35
C SER A 77 -14.52 6.14 5.83
N LYS A 78 -14.08 4.99 6.33
CA LYS A 78 -13.45 4.85 7.63
C LYS A 78 -12.15 4.09 7.44
N GLN A 79 -11.06 4.65 7.97
CA GLN A 79 -9.74 4.02 7.98
C GLN A 79 -9.28 3.81 9.42
N SER A 80 -8.62 2.67 9.66
CA SER A 80 -7.95 2.37 10.93
C SER A 80 -6.70 1.55 10.68
N SER A 81 -5.74 1.61 11.59
CA SER A 81 -4.52 0.81 11.53
C SER A 81 -4.24 0.11 12.86
N THR A 82 -3.53 -1.00 12.81
CA THR A 82 -2.92 -1.57 14.02
C THR A 82 -1.61 -0.85 14.32
N THR A 83 -1.24 -0.82 15.61
CA THR A 83 0.05 -0.29 16.08
C THR A 83 0.64 -1.29 17.06
N LEU A 84 1.97 -1.41 17.12
CA LEU A 84 2.61 -2.16 18.19
C LEU A 84 2.51 -1.40 19.53
N GLN A 85 2.01 -2.06 20.56
CA GLN A 85 2.07 -1.57 21.93
C GLN A 85 3.11 -2.38 22.70
N ARG A 86 4.26 -1.76 23.02
CA ARG A 86 5.28 -2.35 23.89
C ARG A 86 4.82 -2.26 25.36
N ALA A 87 4.91 -3.37 26.09
CA ALA A 87 4.62 -3.47 27.52
C ALA A 87 5.75 -2.90 28.38
#